data_AF-A0A372UFE5-F1
#
_entry.id   AF-A0A372UFE5-F1
#
_cell.length_a   1.000
_cell.length_b   1.000
_cell.length_c   1.000
_cell.angle_alpha   90.00
_cell.angle_beta   90.00
_cell.angle_gamma   90.00
#
_symmetry.space_group_name_H-M   'P 1'
#
loop_
_entity.id
_entity.type
_entity.pdbx_description
1 polymer ?
#
loop_
_entity_poly.entity_id
_entity_poly.type
_entity_poly.pdbx_seq_one_letter_code
_entity_poly.pdbx_strand_id
1 'polypeptide(L)'
;MSNNLTVWTAAKEVSTALGAMVNTYKTLRTVKKQESIILKEKIRAFQTIARARGMGEVARANIDEIAKTQVFIDQLHMDGAALDYAMGYMDRLNDMLNSNLEVYMNGF
;
A
#
# COMPACT_ATOMS: atom_id res chain seq x y z
N MET A 1 0.51 -3.43 -23.32
CA MET A 1 1.01 -2.14 -22.78
C MET A 1 -0.04 -1.38 -21.98
N SER A 2 -1.21 -1.00 -22.54
CA SER A 2 -2.21 -0.20 -21.79
C SER A 2 -2.71 -0.87 -20.51
N ASN A 3 -2.93 -2.20 -20.54
CA ASN A 3 -3.35 -2.95 -19.37
C ASN A 3 -2.32 -2.92 -18.24
N ASN A 4 -1.03 -3.06 -18.57
CA ASN A 4 0.06 -3.00 -17.61
C ASN A 4 0.19 -1.59 -17.02
N LEU A 5 0.03 -0.56 -17.85
CA LEU A 5 0.06 0.84 -17.40
C LEU A 5 -1.06 1.12 -16.40
N THR A 6 -2.30 0.69 -16.66
CA THR A 6 -3.41 0.90 -15.70
C THR A 6 -3.17 0.20 -14.36
N VAL A 7 -2.68 -1.04 -14.39
CA VAL A 7 -2.36 -1.82 -13.20
C VAL A 7 -1.25 -1.14 -12.40
N TRP A 8 -0.20 -0.71 -13.08
CA TRP A 8 0.90 0.02 -12.49
C TRP A 8 0.44 1.35 -11.86
N THR A 9 -0.38 2.12 -12.57
CA THR A 9 -0.93 3.38 -12.04
C THR A 9 -1.73 3.13 -10.76
N ALA A 10 -2.60 2.12 -10.75
CA ALA A 10 -3.39 1.78 -9.56
C ALA A 10 -2.50 1.38 -8.37
N ALA A 11 -1.45 0.60 -8.61
CA ALA A 11 -0.48 0.23 -7.56
C ALA A 11 0.32 1.45 -7.08
N LYS A 12 0.67 2.38 -7.98
CA LYS A 12 1.35 3.62 -7.63
C LYS A 12 0.48 4.53 -6.77
N GLU A 13 -0.83 4.58 -7.02
CA GLU A 13 -1.77 5.30 -6.15
C GLU A 13 -1.82 4.72 -4.73
N VAL A 14 -1.73 3.39 -4.57
CA VAL A 14 -1.62 2.74 -3.25
C VAL A 14 -0.32 3.17 -2.57
N SER A 15 0.81 3.12 -3.28
CA SER A 15 2.11 3.53 -2.75
C SER A 15 2.12 5.00 -2.29
N THR A 16 1.55 5.90 -3.09
CA THR A 16 1.44 7.33 -2.75
C THR A 16 0.58 7.55 -1.51
N ALA A 17 -0.57 6.88 -1.40
CA ALA A 17 -1.44 6.98 -0.23
C ALA A 17 -0.75 6.45 1.04
N LEU A 18 -0.06 5.31 0.92
CA LEU A 18 0.70 4.72 2.02
C LEU A 18 1.85 5.61 2.47
N GLY A 19 2.62 6.15 1.53
CA GLY A 19 3.73 7.06 1.81
C GLY A 19 3.26 8.34 2.51
N ALA A 20 2.12 8.90 2.11
CA ALA A 20 1.52 10.06 2.80
C ALA A 20 1.17 9.73 4.26
N MET A 21 0.51 8.59 4.50
CA MET A 21 0.14 8.15 5.84
C MET A 21 1.36 7.89 6.73
N VAL A 22 2.40 7.24 6.19
CA VAL A 22 3.67 6.99 6.90
C VAL A 22 4.38 8.32 7.23
N ASN A 23 4.42 9.27 6.30
CA ASN A 23 5.05 10.57 6.52
C ASN A 23 4.31 11.40 7.58
N THR A 24 2.97 11.38 7.55
CA THR A 24 2.15 11.97 8.60
C THR A 24 2.46 11.33 9.95
N TYR A 25 2.56 10.01 10.01
CA TYR A 25 2.91 9.31 11.24
C TYR A 25 4.30 9.66 11.77
N LYS A 26 5.32 9.73 10.91
CA LYS A 26 6.68 10.14 11.28
C LYS A 26 6.70 11.52 11.96
N THR A 27 5.77 12.39 11.57
CA THR A 27 5.67 13.78 12.07
C THR A 27 4.80 13.89 13.31
N LEU A 28 3.60 13.29 13.29
CA LEU A 28 2.57 13.50 14.32
C LEU A 28 2.42 12.33 15.30
N ARG A 29 3.08 11.20 15.05
CA ARG A 29 2.96 9.94 15.81
C ARG A 29 1.53 9.44 15.96
N THR A 30 0.70 9.72 14.95
CA THR A 30 -0.69 9.28 14.87
C THR A 30 -1.09 9.03 13.44
N VAL A 31 -2.03 8.11 13.22
CA VAL A 31 -2.62 7.81 11.90
C VAL A 31 -3.94 8.58 11.79
N LYS A 32 -4.05 9.42 10.76
CA LYS A 32 -5.31 10.15 10.52
C LYS A 32 -6.33 9.20 9.91
N LYS A 33 -7.56 9.25 10.44
CA LYS A 33 -8.70 8.49 9.90
C LYS A 33 -8.89 8.69 8.40
N GLN A 34 -8.73 9.93 7.91
CA GLN A 34 -8.86 10.23 6.49
C GLN A 34 -7.81 9.53 5.61
N GLU A 35 -6.57 9.42 6.07
CA GLU A 35 -5.48 8.76 5.34
C GLU A 35 -5.71 7.24 5.29
N SER A 36 -6.17 6.64 6.39
CA SER A 36 -6.60 5.24 6.42
C SER A 36 -7.75 4.97 5.44
N ILE A 37 -8.75 5.86 5.37
CA ILE A 37 -9.87 5.76 4.40
C ILE A 37 -9.32 5.79 2.97
N ILE A 38 -8.50 6.79 2.64
CA ILE A 38 -7.92 6.95 1.29
C ILE A 38 -7.09 5.71 0.92
N LEU A 39 -6.24 5.21 1.81
CA LEU A 39 -5.44 4.02 1.55
C LEU A 39 -6.32 2.81 1.24
N LYS A 40 -7.37 2.58 2.04
CA LYS A 40 -8.33 1.48 1.81
C LYS A 40 -9.07 1.62 0.48
N GLU A 41 -9.45 2.84 0.08
CA GLU A 41 -10.07 3.10 -1.22
C GLU A 41 -9.12 2.74 -2.37
N LYS A 42 -7.86 3.16 -2.29
CA LYS A 42 -6.85 2.83 -3.32
C LYS A 42 -6.57 1.33 -3.41
N ILE A 43 -6.49 0.64 -2.27
CA ILE A 43 -6.32 -0.82 -2.23
C ILE A 43 -7.50 -1.52 -2.92
N ARG A 44 -8.74 -1.11 -2.65
CA ARG A 44 -9.94 -1.70 -3.28
C ARG A 44 -9.97 -1.47 -4.79
N ALA A 45 -9.63 -0.26 -5.23
CA ALA A 45 -9.54 0.07 -6.65
C ALA A 45 -8.50 -0.81 -7.35
N PHE A 46 -7.31 -0.94 -6.75
CA PHE A 46 -6.26 -1.82 -7.23
C PHE A 46 -6.71 -3.29 -7.32
N GLN A 47 -7.30 -3.84 -6.25
CA GLN A 47 -7.74 -5.24 -6.22
C GLN A 47 -8.80 -5.55 -7.29
N THR A 48 -9.67 -4.58 -7.59
CA THR A 48 -10.66 -4.68 -8.68
C THR A 48 -9.97 -4.77 -10.04
N ILE A 49 -8.97 -3.92 -10.29
CA ILE A 49 -8.21 -3.89 -11.54
C ILE A 49 -7.35 -5.15 -11.69
N ALA A 50 -6.66 -5.58 -10.62
CA ALA A 50 -5.75 -6.71 -10.62
C ALA A 50 -6.46 -8.03 -10.93
N ARG A 51 -7.69 -8.24 -10.39
CA ARG A 51 -8.53 -9.42 -10.70
C ARG A 51 -8.88 -9.51 -12.19
N ALA A 52 -9.16 -8.37 -12.82
CA ALA A 52 -9.57 -8.33 -14.21
C ALA A 52 -8.40 -8.49 -15.20
N ARG A 53 -7.14 -8.30 -14.75
CA ARG A 53 -6.00 -8.09 -15.67
C ARG A 53 -4.77 -8.95 -15.41
N GLY A 54 -4.82 -9.91 -14.47
CA GLY A 54 -3.78 -10.93 -14.31
C GLY A 54 -2.41 -10.38 -13.92
N MET A 55 -2.37 -9.50 -12.92
CA MET A 55 -1.13 -8.88 -12.44
C MET A 55 -0.13 -9.90 -11.87
N GLY A 56 1.17 -9.60 -11.98
CA GLY A 56 2.24 -10.39 -11.36
C GLY A 56 2.02 -10.62 -9.86
N GLU A 57 2.25 -11.86 -9.42
CA GLU A 57 1.93 -12.35 -8.07
C GLU A 57 2.60 -11.53 -6.97
N VAL A 58 3.81 -11.03 -7.21
CA VAL A 58 4.64 -10.36 -6.20
C VAL A 58 4.05 -9.02 -5.75
N ALA A 59 3.75 -8.11 -6.68
CA ALA A 59 3.23 -6.79 -6.31
C ALA A 59 1.78 -6.86 -5.77
N ARG A 60 1.01 -7.88 -6.20
CA ARG A 60 -0.30 -8.18 -5.61
C ARG A 60 -0.16 -8.66 -4.17
N ALA A 61 0.72 -9.63 -3.90
CA ALA A 61 0.98 -10.12 -2.55
C ALA A 61 1.43 -8.99 -1.61
N ASN A 62 2.26 -8.07 -2.13
CA ASN A 62 2.74 -6.92 -1.36
C ASN A 62 1.59 -5.95 -0.98
N ILE A 63 0.66 -5.66 -1.91
CA ILE A 63 -0.51 -4.82 -1.61
C ILE A 63 -1.51 -5.53 -0.68
N ASP A 64 -1.69 -6.84 -0.82
CA ASP A 64 -2.53 -7.61 0.09
C ASP A 64 -1.97 -7.61 1.52
N GLU A 65 -0.64 -7.60 1.68
CA GLU A 65 0.03 -7.48 2.98
C GLU A 65 -0.11 -6.08 3.60
N ILE A 66 -0.04 -5.01 2.78
CA ILE A 66 -0.38 -3.64 3.20
C ILE A 66 -1.83 -3.60 3.70
N ALA A 67 -2.75 -4.23 2.97
CA ALA A 67 -4.17 -4.26 3.33
C ALA A 67 -4.41 -4.95 4.69
N LYS A 68 -3.78 -6.10 4.93
CA LYS A 68 -3.86 -6.81 6.21
C LYS A 68 -3.29 -5.98 7.35
N THR A 69 -2.13 -5.36 7.15
CA THR A 69 -1.50 -4.51 8.16
C THR A 69 -2.39 -3.33 8.52
N GLN A 70 -3.01 -2.67 7.53
CA GLN A 70 -3.97 -1.59 7.79
C GLN A 70 -5.17 -2.07 8.61
N VAL A 71 -5.69 -3.25 8.31
CA VAL A 71 -6.81 -3.84 9.06
C VAL A 71 -6.42 -4.09 10.51
N PHE A 72 -5.21 -4.58 10.78
CA PHE A 72 -4.73 -4.78 12.15
C PHE A 72 -4.56 -3.47 12.91
N ILE A 73 -4.01 -2.43 12.28
CA ILE A 73 -3.91 -1.10 12.88
C ILE A 73 -5.31 -0.60 13.30
N ASP A 74 -6.29 -0.73 12.40
CA ASP A 74 -7.66 -0.26 12.63
C ASP A 74 -8.38 -1.09 13.73
N GLN A 75 -8.29 -2.41 13.68
CA GLN A 75 -9.03 -3.32 14.55
C GLN A 75 -8.46 -3.41 15.97
N LEU A 76 -7.14 -3.38 16.09
CA LEU A 76 -6.47 -3.49 17.39
C LEU A 76 -6.29 -2.12 18.06
N HIS A 77 -6.73 -1.04 17.40
CA HIS A 77 -6.55 0.33 17.88
C HIS A 77 -5.10 0.58 18.31
N MET A 78 -4.14 0.12 17.49
CA MET A 78 -2.73 0.12 17.86
C MET A 78 -2.26 1.50 18.26
N ASP A 79 -1.50 1.57 19.36
CA ASP A 79 -0.85 2.77 19.86
C ASP A 79 0.61 2.48 20.26
N GLY A 80 1.32 3.55 20.62
CA GLY A 80 2.70 3.49 21.09
C GLY A 80 3.62 2.60 20.25
N ALA A 81 4.32 1.67 20.91
CA ALA A 81 5.29 0.80 20.26
C ALA A 81 4.67 -0.12 19.19
N ALA A 82 3.43 -0.60 19.40
CA ALA A 82 2.76 -1.47 18.43
C ALA A 82 2.50 -0.71 17.12
N LEU A 83 2.04 0.54 17.24
CA LEU A 83 1.83 1.41 16.09
C LEU A 83 3.15 1.80 15.42
N ASP A 84 4.22 2.07 16.19
CA ASP A 84 5.56 2.33 15.65
C ASP A 84 6.06 1.17 14.79
N TYR A 85 5.92 -0.08 15.28
CA TYR A 85 6.29 -1.27 14.51
C TYR A 85 5.44 -1.43 13.26
N ALA A 86 4.12 -1.28 13.37
CA ALA A 86 3.22 -1.41 12.22
C ALA A 86 3.52 -0.36 11.14
N MET A 87 3.78 0.89 11.53
CA MET A 87 4.11 1.97 10.59
C MET A 87 5.50 1.82 9.98
N GLY A 88 6.49 1.31 10.74
CA GLY A 88 7.79 0.95 10.19
C GLY A 88 7.71 -0.22 9.20
N TYR A 89 6.84 -1.19 9.45
CA TYR A 89 6.58 -2.28 8.51
C TYR A 89 5.88 -1.78 7.24
N MET A 90 4.87 -0.92 7.38
CA MET A 90 4.20 -0.24 6.26
C MET A 90 5.16 0.55 5.37
N ASP A 91 6.16 1.24 5.95
CA ASP A 91 7.21 1.93 5.20
C ASP A 91 8.02 0.96 4.32
N ARG A 92 8.47 -0.16 4.90
CA ARG A 92 9.21 -1.21 4.17
C ARG A 92 8.37 -1.84 3.06
N LEU A 93 7.08 -2.11 3.32
CA LEU A 93 6.18 -2.63 2.29
C LEU A 93 6.02 -1.62 1.15
N ASN A 94 6.02 -0.32 1.44
CA ASN A 94 5.96 0.72 0.42
C ASN A 94 7.23 0.74 -0.45
N ASP A 95 8.41 0.61 0.16
CA ASP A 95 9.68 0.53 -0.56
C ASP A 95 9.73 -0.70 -1.47
N MET A 96 9.32 -1.86 -0.94
CA MET A 96 9.20 -3.10 -1.72
C MET A 96 8.20 -2.95 -2.88
N LEU A 97 7.06 -2.28 -2.66
CA LEU A 97 6.09 -2.04 -3.72
C LEU A 97 6.70 -1.20 -4.84
N ASN A 98 7.41 -0.12 -4.52
CA ASN A 98 8.05 0.73 -5.51
C ASN A 98 9.09 -0.05 -6.32
N SER A 99 9.95 -0.84 -5.67
CA SER A 99 10.93 -1.68 -6.36
C SER A 99 10.26 -2.72 -7.28
N ASN A 100 9.21 -3.39 -6.81
CA ASN A 100 8.45 -4.35 -7.62
C ASN A 100 7.77 -3.68 -8.83
N LEU A 101 7.32 -2.44 -8.69
CA LEU A 101 6.70 -1.67 -9.77
C LEU A 101 7.71 -1.22 -10.82
N GLU A 102 8.93 -0.88 -10.43
CA GLU A 102 10.04 -0.61 -11.36
C GLU A 102 10.37 -1.85 -12.19
N VAL A 103 10.52 -3.01 -11.54
CA VAL A 103 10.75 -4.29 -12.24
C VAL A 103 9.61 -4.61 -13.20
N TYR A 104 8.36 -4.40 -12.78
CA TYR A 104 7.18 -4.66 -13.60
C TYR A 104 7.10 -3.78 -14.86
N MET A 105 7.52 -2.50 -14.77
CA MET A 105 7.53 -1.58 -15.92
C MET A 105 8.69 -1.83 -16.87
N ASN A 106 9.86 -2.17 -16.33
CA ASN A 106 11.07 -2.36 -17.13
C ASN A 106 11.04 -3.66 -17.94
N GLY A 107 10.21 -4.62 -17.55
CA GLY A 107 10.07 -5.90 -18.23
C GLY A 107 11.32 -6.77 -18.06
N PHE A 108 11.11 -8.05 -17.77
CA PHE A 108 12.04 -9.08 -18.20
C PHE A 108 11.48 -9.68 -19.47
#